data_AF-A0A932RXT1-F1
#
_entry.id   AF-A0A932RXT1-F1
#
_cell.length_a   1.000
_cell.length_b   1.000
_cell.length_c   1.000
_cell.angle_alpha   90.00
_cell.angle_beta   90.00
_cell.angle_gamma   90.00
#
_symmetry.space_group_name_H-M   'P 1'
#
loop_
_entity.id
_entity.type
_entity.pdbx_description
1 polymer ?
#
loop_
_entity_poly.entity_id
_entity_poly.type
_entity_poly.pdbx_seq_one_letter_code
_entity_poly.pdbx_strand_id
1 'polypeptide(L)' 'MTQNSYEAGTGALHVEEITVEEAWRRLDAEARLVLNISGEEFRTRWMAGEFREHDDPKVAQLAILLPDAW' A
#
# COMPACT_ATOMS: atom_id res chain seq x y z
N MET A 1 27.92 29.64 -26.60
CA MET A 1 26.62 29.85 -25.92
C MET A 1 25.88 28.54 -25.98
N THR A 2 25.80 27.85 -24.84
CA THR A 2 25.16 26.52 -24.73
C THR A 2 23.68 26.74 -24.45
N GLN A 3 22.82 26.39 -25.40
CA GLN A 3 21.37 26.39 -25.21
C GLN A 3 21.00 25.06 -24.56
N ASN A 4 20.73 25.08 -23.26
CA ASN A 4 20.15 23.94 -22.54
C ASN A 4 18.69 23.78 -22.95
N SER A 5 18.42 22.80 -23.81
CA SER A 5 17.07 22.26 -24.00
C SER A 5 16.72 21.43 -22.76
N TYR A 6 15.79 21.92 -21.93
CA TYR A 6 15.16 21.10 -20.90
C TYR A 6 14.02 20.32 -21.56
N GLU A 7 14.29 19.06 -21.92
CA GLU A 7 13.24 18.11 -22.24
C GLU A 7 12.54 17.72 -20.95
N ALA A 8 11.37 18.31 -20.69
CA ALA A 8 10.49 17.86 -19.63
C ALA A 8 9.89 16.51 -20.05
N GLY A 9 10.59 15.42 -19.72
CA GLY A 9 10.08 14.06 -19.84
C GLY A 9 8.90 13.89 -18.92
N THR A 10 7.69 14.10 -19.43
CA THR A 10 6.45 13.67 -18.77
C THR A 10 6.40 12.14 -18.83
N GLY A 11 7.06 11.49 -17.87
CA GLY A 11 6.88 10.05 -17.65
C GLY A 11 5.42 9.80 -17.32
N ALA A 12 4.67 9.20 -18.25
CA ALA A 12 3.30 8.80 -17.99
C ALA A 12 3.29 7.87 -16.77
N LEU A 13 2.59 8.28 -15.71
CA LEU A 13 2.38 7.43 -14.55
C LEU A 13 1.60 6.19 -15.03
N HIS A 14 2.26 5.05 -15.04
CA HIS A 14 1.62 3.77 -15.34
C HIS A 14 0.91 3.30 -14.08
N VAL A 15 -0.39 3.60 -14.01
CA VAL A 15 -1.27 3.13 -12.94
C VAL A 15 -1.94 1.86 -13.46
N GLU A 16 -1.51 0.70 -12.97
CA GLU A 16 -2.24 -0.56 -13.18
C GLU A 16 -3.28 -0.71 -12.07
N GLU A 17 -4.54 -0.76 -12.48
CA GLU A 17 -5.63 -1.15 -11.59
C GLU A 17 -5.49 -2.65 -11.30
N ILE A 18 -5.38 -3.00 -10.02
CA ILE A 18 -5.32 -4.41 -9.59
C ILE A 18 -6.73 -4.89 -9.24
N THR A 19 -6.98 -6.18 -9.45
CA THR A 19 -8.24 -6.78 -8.99
C THR A 19 -8.27 -6.84 -7.45
N VAL A 20 -9.47 -6.96 -6.90
CA VAL A 20 -9.68 -7.11 -5.44
C VAL A 20 -8.92 -8.34 -4.91
N GLU A 21 -8.92 -9.44 -5.66
CA GLU A 21 -8.18 -10.66 -5.29
C GLU A 21 -6.67 -10.41 -5.26
N GLU A 22 -6.14 -9.63 -6.21
CA GLU A 22 -4.73 -9.28 -6.24
C GLU A 22 -4.35 -8.34 -5.09
N ALA A 23 -5.20 -7.37 -4.76
CA ALA A 23 -5.02 -6.53 -3.58
C ALA A 23 -4.94 -7.38 -2.30
N TRP A 24 -5.85 -8.35 -2.16
CA TRP A 24 -5.84 -9.31 -1.05
C TRP A 24 -4.58 -10.16 -0.98
N ARG A 25 -4.10 -10.67 -2.11
CA ARG A 25 -2.85 -11.45 -2.16
C ARG A 25 -1.66 -10.62 -1.73
N ARG A 26 -1.57 -9.36 -2.17
CA ARG A 26 -0.49 -8.45 -1.79
C ARG A 26 -0.54 -8.10 -0.31
N LEU A 27 -1.73 -7.80 0.20
CA LEU A 27 -1.93 -7.54 1.63
C LEU A 27 -1.51 -8.73 2.49
N ASP A 28 -1.91 -9.95 2.13
CA ASP A 28 -1.55 -11.15 2.90
C ASP A 28 -0.03 -11.40 2.88
N ALA A 29 0.61 -11.22 1.72
CA ALA A 29 2.06 -11.36 1.61
C ALA A 29 2.80 -10.33 2.48
N GLU A 30 2.45 -9.05 2.38
CA GLU A 30 3.09 -7.99 3.16
C GLU A 30 2.81 -8.10 4.66
N ALA A 31 1.57 -8.42 5.06
CA ALA A 31 1.22 -8.59 6.47
C ALA A 31 2.05 -9.72 7.13
N ARG A 32 2.29 -10.81 6.39
CA ARG A 32 3.14 -11.91 6.86
C ARG A 32 4.59 -11.49 7.00
N LEU A 33 5.11 -10.72 6.04
CA LEU A 33 6.50 -10.27 6.07
C LEU A 33 6.77 -9.26 7.18
N VAL A 34 5.82 -8.35 7.42
CA VAL A 34 6.06 -7.15 8.22
C VAL A 34 5.61 -7.30 9.66
N LEU A 35 4.48 -8.00 9.87
CA LEU A 35 3.85 -8.18 11.18
C LEU A 35 3.70 -9.65 11.59
N ASN A 36 4.09 -10.59 10.73
CA ASN A 36 3.97 -12.04 10.96
C ASN A 36 2.52 -12.49 11.25
N ILE A 37 1.55 -11.85 10.59
CA ILE A 37 0.11 -12.18 10.64
C ILE A 37 -0.44 -12.30 9.22
N SER A 38 -1.62 -12.90 9.06
CA SER A 38 -2.32 -12.89 7.76
C SER A 38 -2.91 -11.51 7.45
N GLY A 39 -3.21 -11.28 6.17
CA GLY A 39 -3.91 -10.06 5.74
C GLY A 39 -5.32 -9.96 6.35
N GLU A 40 -6.00 -11.08 6.56
CA GLU A 40 -7.31 -11.14 7.21
C GLU A 40 -7.23 -10.75 8.70
N GLU A 41 -6.21 -11.23 9.40
CA GLU A 41 -5.96 -10.85 10.80
C GLU A 41 -5.63 -9.36 10.89
N PHE A 42 -4.78 -8.85 9.99
CA PHE A 42 -4.49 -7.42 9.91
C PHE A 42 -5.76 -6.60 9.72
N ARG A 43 -6.63 -6.96 8.76
CA ARG A 43 -7.91 -6.27 8.54
C ARG A 43 -8.77 -6.28 9.80
N THR A 44 -8.86 -7.41 10.49
CA THR A 44 -9.69 -7.55 11.69
C THR A 44 -9.23 -6.59 12.79
N ARG A 45 -7.92 -6.56 13.07
CA ARG A 45 -7.32 -5.67 14.07
C ARG A 45 -7.37 -4.20 13.67
N TRP A 46 -7.21 -3.91 12.37
CA TRP A 46 -7.39 -2.57 11.80
C TRP A 46 -8.80 -2.04 12.05
N MET A 47 -9.82 -2.84 11.73
CA MET A 47 -11.24 -2.48 11.96
C MET A 47 -11.57 -2.34 13.45
N ALA A 48 -10.93 -3.13 14.32
CA ALA A 48 -11.02 -2.98 15.77
C ALA A 48 -10.31 -1.72 16.31
N GLY A 49 -9.47 -1.08 15.49
CA GLY A 49 -8.72 0.12 15.85
C GLY A 49 -7.46 -0.15 16.68
N GLU A 50 -6.98 -1.40 16.71
CA GLU A 50 -5.82 -1.81 17.52
C GLU A 50 -4.52 -1.11 17.12
N PHE A 51 -4.45 -0.56 15.90
CA PHE A 51 -3.27 0.17 15.42
C PHE A 51 -3.40 1.70 15.51
N ARG A 52 -4.49 2.26 16.07
CA ARG A 52 -4.70 3.74 16.11
C ARG A 52 -3.65 4.49 16.93
N GLU A 53 -3.08 3.84 17.95
CA GLU A 53 -2.09 4.45 18.85
C GLU A 53 -0.65 4.19 18.39
N HIS A 54 -0.47 3.38 17.35
CA HIS A 54 0.82 3.02 16.80
C HIS A 54 1.04 3.75 15.47
N ASP A 55 1.82 4.83 15.50
CA ASP A 55 2.36 5.52 14.31
C ASP A 55 3.48 4.66 13.65
N ASP A 56 3.18 3.39 13.39
CA ASP A 56 4.09 2.49 12.69
C ASP A 56 3.90 2.67 11.18
N PRO A 57 4.92 3.16 10.44
CA PRO A 57 4.83 3.30 8.98
C PRO A 57 4.50 1.98 8.27
N LYS A 58 4.80 0.83 8.89
CA LYS A 58 4.43 -0.49 8.39
C LYS A 58 2.92 -0.72 8.39
N VAL A 59 2.23 -0.28 9.44
CA VAL A 59 0.77 -0.35 9.52
C VAL A 59 0.15 0.54 8.44
N ALA A 60 0.68 1.76 8.27
CA ALA A 60 0.19 2.67 7.23
C ALA A 60 0.37 2.08 5.82
N GLN A 61 1.51 1.42 5.55
CA GLN A 61 1.75 0.73 4.29
C GLN A 61 0.72 -0.38 4.02
N LEU A 62 0.41 -1.20 5.03
CA LEU A 62 -0.59 -2.26 4.91
C LEU A 62 -2.01 -1.71 4.74
N ALA A 63 -2.34 -0.60 5.41
CA ALA A 63 -3.65 0.02 5.30
C ALA A 63 -3.97 0.52 3.88
N ILE A 64 -2.95 0.95 3.11
CA ILE A 64 -3.10 1.36 1.70
C ILE A 64 -3.53 0.18 0.80
N LEU A 65 -3.20 -1.05 1.19
CA LEU A 65 -3.52 -2.26 0.42
C LEU A 65 -4.90 -2.84 0.75
N LEU A 66 -5.62 -2.29 1.73
CA LEU A 66 -6.95 -2.78 2.09
C LEU A 66 -7.95 -2.46 0.98
N PRO A 67 -8.57 -3.49 0.35
CA PRO A 67 -9.47 -3.27 -0.77
C PRO A 67 -10.78 -2.55 -0.38
N ASP A 68 -11.17 -2.60 0.90
CA ASP A 68 -12.43 -2.02 1.43
C ASP A 68 -12.21 -0.77 2.32
N ALA A 69 -11.03 -0.16 2.34
CA ALA A 69 -10.68 0.85 3.36
C ALA A 69 -11.22 2.28 3.12
N TRP A 70 -12.21 2.47 2.25
CA TRP A 70 -12.71 3.78 1.81
C TRP A 70 -14.23 3.83 1.70
#